data_AF-A0A0J1GZD4-F1
#
_entry.id   AF-A0A0J1GZD4-F1
#
_cell.length_a   1.000
_cell.length_b   1.000
_cell.length_c   1.000
_cell.angle_alpha   90.00
_cell.angle_beta   90.00
_cell.angle_gamma   90.00
#
_symmetry.space_group_name_H-M   'P 1'
#
loop_
_entity.id
_entity.type
_entity.pdbx_description
1 polymer ?
#
loop_
_entity_poly.entity_id
_entity_poly.type
_entity_poly.pdbx_seq_one_letter_code
_entity_poly.pdbx_strand_id
1 'polypeptide(L)'
;MRSDRLLYELEPEGFGGRHCESWDQWRQKANVALPNFPDDVLEQWVYRHWKGVLCNWGWLDFQSMRFELEQWETEKIQSLIKTPHQEVVDKLSSRMSNALFQRSWLVQDMQKHGTWPVAPIVLHYERDIDVMQGKVMKAPYNLLEGHHRLAYLLRLAEQDADLASTHSVWIARIPLH
;
A
#
# COMPACT_ATOMS: atom_id res chain seq x y z
N MET A 1 -17.14 -16.28 0.59
CA MET A 1 -17.94 -15.04 0.40
C MET A 1 -17.24 -14.25 -0.70
N ARG A 2 -17.91 -13.59 -1.64
CA ARG A 2 -17.16 -12.69 -2.55
C ARG A 2 -16.64 -11.50 -1.75
N SER A 3 -15.38 -11.13 -1.93
CA SER A 3 -14.74 -10.09 -1.12
C SER A 3 -15.35 -8.69 -1.30
N ASP A 4 -16.02 -8.44 -2.42
CA ASP A 4 -16.77 -7.21 -2.65
C ASP A 4 -17.84 -6.99 -1.57
N ARG A 5 -18.64 -8.01 -1.25
CA ARG A 5 -19.64 -7.96 -0.18
C ARG A 5 -19.01 -7.73 1.18
N LEU A 6 -17.91 -8.43 1.47
CA LEU A 6 -17.15 -8.25 2.72
C LEU A 6 -16.69 -6.80 2.88
N LEU A 7 -16.15 -6.20 1.82
CA LEU A 7 -15.69 -4.82 1.87
C LEU A 7 -16.84 -3.82 2.05
N TYR A 8 -18.03 -4.07 1.49
CA TYR A 8 -19.22 -3.25 1.81
C TYR A 8 -19.60 -3.33 3.29
N GLU A 9 -19.56 -4.53 3.89
CA GLU A 9 -19.82 -4.72 5.33
C GLU A 9 -18.76 -4.05 6.22
N LEU A 10 -17.56 -3.81 5.67
CA LEU A 10 -16.45 -3.11 6.32
C LEU A 10 -16.36 -1.62 5.96
N GLU A 11 -17.37 -1.02 5.35
CA GLU A 11 -17.39 0.44 5.16
C GLU A 11 -17.30 1.17 6.52
N PRO A 12 -16.38 2.12 6.69
CA PRO A 12 -16.40 3.00 7.85
C PRO A 12 -17.67 3.85 7.85
N GLU A 13 -18.40 3.88 8.96
CA GLU A 13 -19.63 4.67 9.00
C GLU A 13 -19.32 6.15 8.75
N GLY A 14 -20.05 6.78 7.83
CA GLY A 14 -19.79 8.17 7.46
C GLY A 14 -18.46 8.40 6.73
N PHE A 15 -17.92 7.39 6.04
CA PHE A 15 -16.66 7.48 5.29
C PHE A 15 -16.58 8.76 4.43
N GLY A 16 -15.47 9.49 4.58
CA GLY A 16 -15.23 10.77 3.88
C GLY A 16 -15.97 11.98 4.46
N GLY A 17 -16.82 11.78 5.46
CA GLY A 17 -17.51 12.83 6.19
C GLY A 17 -16.78 13.31 7.45
N ARG A 18 -17.26 14.42 8.04
CA ARG A 18 -16.72 14.97 9.30
C ARG A 18 -16.93 14.06 10.51
N HIS A 19 -17.94 13.20 10.44
CA HIS A 19 -18.32 12.27 11.50
C HIS A 19 -18.01 10.82 11.09
N CYS A 20 -16.90 10.62 10.37
CA CYS A 20 -16.42 9.30 10.03
C CYS A 20 -16.11 8.51 11.31
N GLU A 21 -16.55 7.26 11.36
CA GLU A 21 -16.24 6.28 12.40
C GLU A 21 -14.74 6.29 12.70
N SER A 22 -14.36 6.31 13.97
CA SER A 22 -12.95 6.31 14.36
C SER A 22 -12.29 4.96 14.11
N TRP A 23 -10.96 4.94 13.95
CA TRP A 23 -10.18 3.71 13.83
C TRP A 23 -10.44 2.72 14.97
N ASP A 24 -10.46 3.20 16.22
CA ASP A 24 -10.64 2.36 17.41
C ASP A 24 -11.99 1.64 17.44
N GLN A 25 -13.03 2.26 16.86
CA GLN A 25 -14.35 1.66 16.71
C GLN A 25 -14.37 0.69 15.53
N TRP A 26 -13.91 1.16 14.37
CA TRP A 26 -13.93 0.39 13.12
C TRP A 26 -13.10 -0.91 13.21
N ARG A 27 -11.93 -0.85 13.86
CA ARG A 27 -11.04 -2.02 13.96
C ARG A 27 -11.69 -3.22 14.64
N GLN A 28 -12.67 -3.00 15.51
CA GLN A 28 -13.34 -4.08 16.25
C GLN A 28 -14.12 -5.00 15.30
N LYS A 29 -14.91 -4.43 14.38
CA LYS A 29 -15.61 -5.21 13.34
C LYS A 29 -14.64 -5.76 12.30
N ALA A 30 -13.60 -5.01 11.94
CA ALA A 30 -12.62 -5.45 10.96
C ALA A 30 -11.81 -6.66 11.41
N ASN A 31 -11.36 -6.70 12.67
CA ASN A 31 -10.59 -7.83 13.21
C ASN A 31 -11.43 -9.11 13.32
N VAL A 32 -12.75 -9.01 13.46
CA VAL A 32 -13.63 -10.18 13.40
C VAL A 32 -13.74 -10.71 11.97
N ALA A 33 -13.85 -9.81 11.00
CA ALA A 33 -14.08 -10.17 9.59
C ALA A 33 -12.79 -10.58 8.85
N LEU A 34 -11.66 -9.99 9.24
CA LEU A 34 -10.32 -10.14 8.66
C LEU A 34 -9.27 -10.44 9.75
N PRO A 35 -9.39 -11.55 10.50
CA PRO A 35 -8.55 -11.85 11.66
C PRO A 35 -7.06 -12.07 11.32
N ASN A 36 -6.73 -12.25 10.03
CA ASN A 36 -5.37 -12.47 9.56
C ASN A 36 -4.66 -11.17 9.15
N PHE A 37 -5.34 -10.02 9.20
CA PHE A 37 -4.72 -8.75 8.83
C PHE A 37 -4.04 -8.11 10.04
N PRO A 38 -2.78 -7.66 9.92
CA PRO A 38 -2.18 -6.77 10.90
C PRO A 38 -2.95 -5.45 11.00
N ASP A 39 -3.04 -4.89 12.21
CA ASP A 39 -3.71 -3.60 12.46
C ASP A 39 -3.17 -2.48 11.55
N ASP A 40 -1.86 -2.43 11.32
CA ASP A 40 -1.23 -1.45 10.45
C ASP A 40 -1.72 -1.55 8.99
N VAL A 41 -1.86 -2.78 8.47
CA VAL A 41 -2.40 -3.02 7.13
C VAL A 41 -3.87 -2.62 7.06
N LEU A 42 -4.66 -2.98 8.07
CA LEU A 42 -6.07 -2.60 8.15
C LEU A 42 -6.24 -1.08 8.18
N GLU A 43 -5.46 -0.37 9.00
CA GLU A 43 -5.56 1.07 9.14
C GLU A 43 -5.15 1.78 7.85
N GLN A 44 -3.95 1.47 7.33
CA GLN A 44 -3.39 2.19 6.20
C GLN A 44 -4.09 1.88 4.88
N TRP A 45 -4.59 0.65 4.71
CA TRP A 45 -5.16 0.24 3.44
C TRP A 45 -6.68 0.23 3.47
N VAL A 46 -7.29 -0.60 4.32
CA VAL A 46 -8.73 -0.86 4.26
C VAL A 46 -9.52 0.31 4.84
N TYR A 47 -9.16 0.79 6.03
CA TYR A 47 -9.88 1.85 6.71
C TYR A 47 -9.70 3.22 6.01
N ARG A 48 -8.45 3.69 5.86
CA ARG A 48 -8.16 5.01 5.28
C ARG A 48 -8.51 5.13 3.79
N HIS A 49 -8.46 4.02 3.05
CA HIS A 49 -8.67 4.01 1.60
C HIS A 49 -9.82 3.11 1.15
N TRP A 50 -10.78 2.80 2.02
CA TRP A 50 -11.89 1.87 1.79
C TRP A 50 -12.46 1.93 0.36
N LYS A 51 -12.89 3.11 -0.09
CA LYS A 51 -13.49 3.28 -1.43
C LYS A 51 -12.51 2.91 -2.55
N GLY A 52 -11.25 3.28 -2.43
CA GLY A 52 -10.20 2.91 -3.37
C GLY A 52 -9.91 1.41 -3.35
N VAL A 53 -9.90 0.80 -2.16
CA VAL A 53 -9.75 -0.65 -2.00
C VAL A 53 -10.89 -1.41 -2.66
N LEU A 54 -12.13 -1.01 -2.38
CA LEU A 54 -13.32 -1.61 -2.99
C LEU A 54 -13.27 -1.54 -4.53
N CYS A 55 -12.96 -0.37 -5.10
CA CYS A 55 -12.95 -0.18 -6.55
C CYS A 55 -11.80 -0.89 -7.26
N ASN A 56 -10.59 -0.89 -6.68
CA ASN A 56 -9.38 -1.38 -7.36
C ASN A 56 -9.06 -2.84 -7.03
N TRP A 57 -9.40 -3.26 -5.81
CA TRP A 57 -8.91 -4.51 -5.22
C TRP A 57 -10.02 -5.43 -4.72
N GLY A 58 -11.30 -5.03 -4.82
CA GLY A 58 -12.43 -5.82 -4.29
C GLY A 58 -12.63 -7.20 -4.92
N TRP A 59 -11.91 -7.51 -5.99
CA TRP A 59 -11.87 -8.83 -6.62
C TRP A 59 -10.86 -9.80 -5.96
N LEU A 60 -9.93 -9.32 -5.12
CA LEU A 60 -8.99 -10.17 -4.38
C LEU A 60 -9.70 -10.92 -3.25
N ASP A 61 -9.24 -12.11 -2.87
CA ASP A 61 -9.75 -12.82 -1.70
C ASP A 61 -9.08 -12.34 -0.39
N PHE A 62 -9.69 -11.35 0.27
CA PHE A 62 -9.13 -10.78 1.50
C PHE A 62 -9.10 -11.82 2.63
N GLN A 63 -10.10 -12.69 2.77
CA GLN A 63 -10.14 -13.63 3.91
C GLN A 63 -8.98 -14.64 3.85
N SER A 64 -8.52 -14.95 2.64
CA SER A 64 -7.40 -15.86 2.39
C SER A 64 -6.03 -15.16 2.43
N MET A 65 -5.97 -13.82 2.48
CA MET A 65 -4.68 -13.11 2.55
C MET A 65 -3.90 -13.46 3.81
N ARG A 66 -2.58 -13.55 3.65
CA ARG A 66 -1.59 -13.68 4.73
C ARG A 66 -0.53 -12.62 4.56
N PHE A 67 -0.05 -12.09 5.67
CA PHE A 67 0.90 -10.98 5.68
C PHE A 67 2.17 -11.35 6.40
N GLU A 68 3.29 -10.93 5.83
CA GLU A 68 4.61 -11.02 6.45
C GLU A 68 5.30 -9.67 6.33
N LEU A 69 5.90 -9.21 7.43
CA LEU A 69 6.70 -7.98 7.42
C LEU A 69 8.15 -8.34 7.13
N GLU A 70 8.64 -7.97 5.96
CA GLU A 70 10.01 -8.24 5.52
C GLU A 70 10.85 -6.95 5.56
N GLN A 71 12.19 -7.09 5.66
CA GLN A 71 13.14 -5.98 5.54
C GLN A 71 13.92 -6.10 4.24
N TRP A 72 13.81 -5.12 3.35
CA TRP A 72 14.40 -5.17 2.01
C TRP A 72 15.37 -4.01 1.78
N GLU A 73 16.47 -4.27 1.08
CA GLU A 73 17.38 -3.25 0.58
C GLU A 73 16.72 -2.40 -0.53
N THR A 74 17.22 -1.17 -0.73
CA THR A 74 16.70 -0.24 -1.75
C THR A 74 16.75 -0.85 -3.15
N GLU A 75 17.83 -1.54 -3.50
CA GLU A 75 18.05 -2.16 -4.82
C GLU A 75 17.03 -3.26 -5.10
N LYS A 76 16.68 -4.04 -4.06
CA LYS A 76 15.65 -5.08 -4.15
C LYS A 76 14.28 -4.45 -4.38
N ILE A 77 13.95 -3.36 -3.69
CA ILE A 77 12.70 -2.62 -3.86
C ILE A 77 12.58 -2.07 -5.29
N GLN A 78 13.62 -1.37 -5.77
CA GLN A 78 13.69 -0.79 -7.12
C GLN A 78 13.51 -1.86 -8.21
N SER A 79 14.18 -3.00 -8.06
CA SER A 79 14.17 -4.06 -9.06
C SER A 79 12.88 -4.88 -9.06
N LEU A 80 12.33 -5.20 -7.89
CA LEU A 80 11.25 -6.18 -7.76
C LEU A 80 9.85 -5.59 -7.65
N ILE A 81 9.66 -4.47 -6.94
CA ILE A 81 8.31 -3.91 -6.75
C ILE A 81 7.86 -3.25 -8.05
N LYS A 82 6.72 -3.72 -8.58
CA LYS A 82 6.07 -3.17 -9.77
C LYS A 82 4.72 -2.59 -9.41
N THR A 83 4.17 -1.75 -10.29
CA THR A 83 2.79 -1.31 -10.18
C THR A 83 2.21 -1.05 -11.56
N PRO A 84 0.93 -1.38 -11.81
CA PRO A 84 0.26 -1.02 -13.06
C PRO A 84 0.00 0.49 -13.19
N HIS A 85 0.39 1.27 -12.19
CA HIS A 85 0.25 2.74 -12.11
C HIS A 85 1.61 3.43 -12.07
N GLN A 86 2.59 2.96 -12.85
CA GLN A 86 3.94 3.53 -12.87
C GLN A 86 3.92 5.03 -13.19
N GLU A 87 3.01 5.47 -14.05
CA GLU A 87 2.79 6.88 -14.39
C GLU A 87 2.47 7.76 -13.16
N VAL A 88 1.82 7.19 -12.14
CA VAL A 88 1.51 7.88 -10.89
C VAL A 88 2.78 8.00 -10.06
N VAL A 89 3.58 6.94 -9.96
CA VAL A 89 4.85 6.94 -9.24
C VAL A 89 5.82 7.96 -9.84
N ASP A 90 5.98 7.98 -11.17
CA ASP A 90 6.87 8.91 -11.86
C ASP A 90 6.43 10.37 -11.66
N LYS A 91 5.12 10.61 -11.73
CA LYS A 91 4.54 11.93 -11.48
C LYS A 91 4.73 12.39 -10.03
N LEU A 92 4.68 11.47 -9.06
CA LEU A 92 4.89 11.78 -7.65
C LEU A 92 6.38 12.03 -7.36
N SER A 93 7.27 11.21 -7.94
CA SER A 93 8.72 11.37 -7.84
C SER A 93 9.16 12.74 -8.38
N SER A 94 8.74 13.09 -9.60
CA SER A 94 9.07 14.40 -10.20
C SER A 94 8.58 15.60 -9.38
N ARG A 95 7.43 15.46 -8.69
CA ARG A 95 6.89 16.50 -7.80
C ARG A 95 7.71 16.74 -6.55
N MET A 96 8.59 15.83 -6.13
CA MET A 96 9.46 16.10 -4.98
C MET A 96 10.41 17.27 -5.23
N SER A 97 10.75 17.59 -6.48
CA SER A 97 11.54 18.79 -6.78
C SER A 97 10.81 20.11 -6.43
N ASN A 98 9.50 20.07 -6.20
CA ASN A 98 8.69 21.22 -5.87
C ASN A 98 8.76 21.56 -4.36
N ALA A 99 9.10 22.82 -4.06
CA ALA A 99 9.25 23.33 -2.70
C ALA A 99 8.00 23.15 -1.80
N LEU A 100 6.80 23.09 -2.36
CA LEU A 100 5.58 22.81 -1.59
C LEU A 100 5.51 21.36 -1.12
N PHE A 101 5.91 20.40 -1.96
CA PHE A 101 5.91 18.98 -1.61
C PHE A 101 6.99 18.65 -0.58
N GLN A 102 8.13 19.34 -0.65
CA GLN A 102 9.21 19.28 0.33
C GLN A 102 8.78 19.70 1.76
N ARG A 103 7.66 20.42 1.89
CA ARG A 103 7.08 20.78 3.20
C ARG A 103 6.08 19.76 3.72
N SER A 104 5.75 18.72 2.94
CA SER A 104 4.85 17.68 3.41
C SER A 104 5.53 16.87 4.51
N TRP A 105 4.76 16.53 5.56
CA TRP A 105 5.25 15.75 6.68
C TRP A 105 5.92 14.44 6.22
N LEU A 106 5.30 13.74 5.26
CA LEU A 106 5.83 12.48 4.73
C LEU A 106 7.22 12.65 4.10
N VAL A 107 7.44 13.70 3.28
CA VAL A 107 8.75 13.94 2.65
C VAL A 107 9.80 14.24 3.72
N GLN A 108 9.48 15.10 4.68
CA GLN A 108 10.41 15.48 5.75
C GLN A 108 10.77 14.28 6.63
N ASP A 109 9.80 13.44 6.95
CA ASP A 109 10.02 12.23 7.73
C ASP A 109 10.93 11.24 6.99
N MET A 110 10.66 11.02 5.70
CA MET A 110 11.48 10.13 4.87
C MET A 110 12.90 10.65 4.64
N GLN A 111 13.07 11.96 4.46
CA GLN A 111 14.39 12.60 4.36
C GLN A 111 15.19 12.48 5.66
N LYS A 112 14.50 12.57 6.80
CA LYS A 112 15.14 12.50 8.11
C LYS A 112 15.57 11.08 8.47
N HIS A 113 14.74 10.08 8.14
CA HIS A 113 14.95 8.69 8.56
C HIS A 113 15.52 7.80 7.46
N GLY A 114 15.64 8.29 6.22
CA GLY A 114 16.10 7.51 5.07
C GLY A 114 15.18 6.35 4.70
N THR A 115 13.94 6.34 5.18
CA THR A 115 12.96 5.27 4.99
C THR A 115 11.54 5.79 5.20
N TRP A 116 10.52 5.01 4.84
CA TRP A 116 9.12 5.39 5.08
C TRP A 116 8.70 5.24 6.56
N PRO A 117 7.78 6.09 7.04
CA PRO A 117 7.25 5.99 8.41
C PRO A 117 6.35 4.78 8.63
N VAL A 118 5.75 4.26 7.55
CA VAL A 118 4.87 3.09 7.57
C VAL A 118 5.17 2.23 6.36
N ALA A 119 5.15 0.91 6.52
CA ALA A 119 5.49 -0.05 5.47
C ALA A 119 4.46 -0.02 4.31
N PRO A 120 4.91 0.08 3.04
CA PRO A 120 4.06 -0.19 1.88
C PRO A 120 3.56 -1.63 1.86
N ILE A 121 2.45 -1.87 1.17
CA ILE A 121 1.83 -3.20 1.06
C ILE A 121 1.98 -3.69 -0.38
N VAL A 122 2.55 -4.87 -0.51
CA VAL A 122 2.89 -5.49 -1.79
C VAL A 122 2.23 -6.86 -1.88
N LEU A 123 1.51 -7.12 -2.96
CA LEU A 123 0.99 -8.44 -3.28
C LEU A 123 2.09 -9.30 -3.90
N HIS A 124 2.32 -10.47 -3.31
CA HIS A 124 3.16 -11.52 -3.88
C HIS A 124 2.34 -12.62 -4.53
N TYR A 125 2.69 -12.98 -5.76
CA TYR A 125 2.01 -13.99 -6.57
C TYR A 125 2.90 -14.49 -7.70
N GLU A 126 2.57 -15.66 -8.27
CA GLU A 126 3.52 -16.41 -9.12
C GLU A 126 3.50 -16.03 -10.60
N ARG A 127 2.40 -15.45 -11.11
CA ARG A 127 2.19 -15.21 -12.55
C ARG A 127 1.43 -13.91 -12.78
N ASP A 128 1.77 -13.20 -13.85
CA ASP A 128 1.09 -11.96 -14.23
C ASP A 128 -0.45 -12.10 -14.17
N ILE A 129 -1.11 -11.09 -13.62
CA ILE A 129 -2.57 -11.04 -13.50
C ILE A 129 -3.08 -9.92 -14.41
N ASP A 130 -3.91 -10.28 -15.38
CA ASP A 130 -4.65 -9.31 -16.18
C ASP A 130 -5.72 -8.65 -15.30
N VAL A 131 -5.61 -7.33 -15.11
CA VAL A 131 -6.63 -6.57 -14.39
C VAL A 131 -7.55 -5.85 -15.37
N MET A 132 -8.72 -5.45 -14.88
CA MET A 132 -9.69 -4.68 -15.65
C MET A 132 -9.02 -3.42 -16.25
N GLN A 133 -9.51 -2.99 -17.42
CA GLN A 133 -9.01 -1.82 -18.18
C GLN A 133 -7.64 -2.03 -18.88
N GLY A 134 -7.25 -3.28 -19.14
CA GLY A 134 -6.09 -3.60 -19.99
C GLY A 134 -4.73 -3.33 -19.32
N LYS A 135 -4.73 -3.14 -18.00
CA LYS A 135 -3.50 -3.08 -17.21
C LYS A 135 -3.11 -4.50 -16.77
N VAL A 136 -1.83 -4.72 -16.54
CA VAL A 136 -1.30 -6.02 -16.09
C VAL A 136 -0.57 -5.81 -14.78
N MET A 137 -0.94 -6.59 -13.77
CA MET A 137 -0.14 -6.68 -12.56
C MET A 137 1.03 -7.64 -12.84
N LYS A 138 2.25 -7.09 -12.85
CA LYS A 138 3.49 -7.86 -13.07
C LYS A 138 3.98 -8.59 -11.82
N ALA A 139 4.14 -9.91 -11.93
CA ALA A 139 4.70 -10.77 -10.90
C ALA A 139 6.22 -10.49 -10.70
N PRO A 140 6.80 -10.86 -9.55
CA PRO A 140 6.15 -11.49 -8.42
C PRO A 140 5.61 -10.51 -7.38
N TYR A 141 5.93 -9.22 -7.46
CA TYR A 141 5.64 -8.24 -6.41
C TYR A 141 4.96 -7.00 -6.97
N ASN A 142 3.69 -6.81 -6.63
CA ASN A 142 2.91 -5.67 -7.10
C ASN A 142 2.45 -4.76 -5.95
N LEU A 143 2.69 -3.46 -6.05
CA LEU A 143 2.31 -2.49 -5.05
C LEU A 143 0.78 -2.34 -4.98
N LEU A 144 0.20 -2.70 -3.84
CA LEU A 144 -1.22 -2.50 -3.54
C LEU A 144 -1.49 -1.11 -2.96
N GLU A 145 -0.59 -0.65 -2.08
CA GLU A 145 -0.70 0.61 -1.36
C GLU A 145 0.71 1.13 -1.04
N GLY A 146 0.86 2.46 -0.97
CA GLY A 146 2.12 3.11 -0.66
C GLY A 146 2.77 3.81 -1.85
N HIS A 147 2.04 4.14 -2.93
CA HIS A 147 2.59 4.77 -4.14
C HIS A 147 3.40 6.04 -3.86
N HIS A 148 2.98 6.87 -2.90
CA HIS A 148 3.73 8.07 -2.49
C HIS A 148 5.06 7.69 -1.82
N ARG A 149 5.04 6.72 -0.89
CA ARG A 149 6.22 6.25 -0.18
C ARG A 149 7.22 5.61 -1.13
N LEU A 150 6.76 4.77 -2.05
CA LEU A 150 7.62 4.18 -3.08
C LEU A 150 8.23 5.28 -3.95
N ALA A 151 7.40 6.18 -4.52
CA ALA A 151 7.90 7.27 -5.36
C ALA A 151 8.96 8.11 -4.65
N TYR A 152 8.79 8.35 -3.35
CA TYR A 152 9.73 9.16 -2.58
C TYR A 152 11.02 8.43 -2.24
N LEU A 153 10.95 7.14 -1.90
CA LEU A 153 12.18 6.34 -1.71
C LEU A 153 12.99 6.30 -3.01
N LEU A 154 12.33 6.03 -4.15
CA LEU A 154 12.99 5.99 -5.45
C LEU A 154 13.69 7.32 -5.76
N ARG A 155 13.03 8.43 -5.46
CA ARG A 155 13.61 9.75 -5.68
C ARG A 155 14.78 10.06 -4.76
N LEU A 156 14.71 9.67 -3.49
CA LEU A 156 15.82 9.86 -2.55
C LEU A 156 17.04 9.03 -2.99
N ALA A 157 16.82 7.81 -3.46
CA ALA A 157 17.87 6.96 -4.02
C ALA A 157 18.51 7.57 -5.29
N GLU A 158 17.70 8.14 -6.21
CA GLU A 158 18.20 8.88 -7.38
C GLU A 158 19.05 10.10 -7.02
N GLN A 159 18.90 10.63 -5.82
CA GLN A 159 19.59 11.84 -5.33
C GLN A 159 20.79 11.51 -4.45
N ASP A 160 21.20 10.23 -4.35
CA ASP A 160 22.26 9.76 -3.46
C ASP A 160 22.06 10.23 -2.00
N ALA A 161 20.80 10.28 -1.54
CA ALA A 161 20.48 10.64 -0.17
C ALA A 161 20.94 9.56 0.82
N ASP A 162 21.09 9.93 2.09
CA ASP A 162 21.38 8.98 3.17
C ASP A 162 20.14 8.12 3.46
N LEU A 163 20.12 6.90 2.92
CA LEU A 163 19.04 5.94 3.08
C LEU A 163 19.34 4.94 4.19
N ALA A 164 18.29 4.48 4.87
CA ALA A 164 18.42 3.34 5.76
C ALA A 164 18.88 2.10 4.96
N SER A 165 19.67 1.23 5.58
CA SER A 165 20.18 0.01 4.92
C SER A 165 19.07 -0.92 4.44
N THR A 166 17.93 -0.92 5.15
CA THR A 166 16.77 -1.75 4.83
C THR A 166 15.47 -1.01 5.15
N HIS A 167 14.40 -1.40 4.46
CA HIS A 167 13.07 -0.82 4.60
C HIS A 167 12.02 -1.91 4.81
N SER A 168 11.07 -1.64 5.70
CA SER A 168 10.04 -2.59 6.06
C SER A 168 8.94 -2.66 4.99
N VAL A 169 8.60 -3.84 4.49
CA VAL A 169 7.56 -4.04 3.47
C VAL A 169 6.59 -5.12 3.92
N TRP A 170 5.29 -4.85 3.86
CA TRP A 170 4.27 -5.87 4.06
C TRP A 170 4.10 -6.68 2.79
N ILE A 171 4.40 -7.98 2.85
CA ILE A 171 4.16 -8.93 1.77
C ILE A 171 2.83 -9.64 2.01
N ALA A 172 1.84 -9.30 1.20
CA ALA A 172 0.54 -9.94 1.15
C ALA A 172 0.60 -11.15 0.20
N ARG A 173 0.17 -12.32 0.66
CA ARG A 173 0.08 -13.54 -0.16
C ARG A 173 -1.37 -14.02 -0.17
N ILE A 174 -1.87 -14.38 -1.34
CA ILE A 174 -3.16 -15.05 -1.50
C ILE A 174 -2.86 -16.49 -1.92
N PRO A 175 -3.34 -17.51 -1.19
CA PRO A 175 -3.31 -18.89 -1.65
C PRO A 175 -4.01 -18.97 -3.01
N LEU A 176 -3.26 -19.35 -4.05
CA LEU A 176 -3.85 -19.67 -5.34
C LEU A 176 -4.41 -21.09 -5.21
N HIS A 177 -5.73 -21.23 -5.31
CA HIS A 177 -6.41 -22.52 -5.47
C HIS A 177 -6.45 -22.92 -6.95
#